data_AF-A0AAV0WKG2-F1
#
_entry.id   AF-A0AAV0WKG2-F1
#
_cell.length_a   1.000
_cell.length_b   1.000
_cell.length_c   1.000
_cell.angle_alpha   90.00
_cell.angle_beta   90.00
_cell.angle_gamma   90.00
#
_symmetry.space_group_name_H-M   'P 1'
#
loop_
_entity.id
_entity.type
_entity.pdbx_description
1 polymer ?
#
loop_
_entity_poly.entity_id
_entity_poly.type
_entity_poly.pdbx_seq_one_letter_code
_entity_poly.pdbx_strand_id
1 'polypeptide(L)'
;MSTCPNENGYIFSDYILKSYIESGCLFPPELWASEPSISPRTTNGAESFHKMYNGQFHSAHPPTHLVISVLMEIQAETMRKINSIARNVHSKMGSSDLKRICNVIEHFNNFKTHKNIIKYLTSIGFMYQGKKLY
;
A
#
# COMPACT_ATOMS: atom_id res chain seq x y z
N MET A 1 -16.77 -11.49 2.08
CA MET A 1 -16.15 -12.26 3.17
C MET A 1 -14.82 -12.80 2.64
N SER A 2 -13.73 -12.71 3.41
CA SER A 2 -12.50 -13.42 3.04
C SER A 2 -12.70 -14.89 3.40
N THR A 3 -12.89 -15.75 2.41
CA THR A 3 -12.97 -17.20 2.61
C THR A 3 -11.58 -17.74 2.88
N CYS A 4 -11.44 -18.46 3.99
CA CYS A 4 -10.21 -19.19 4.29
C CYS A 4 -9.89 -20.11 3.12
N PRO A 5 -8.67 -20.06 2.53
CA PRO A 5 -8.37 -20.77 1.29
C PRO A 5 -8.39 -22.30 1.42
N ASN A 6 -8.53 -22.84 2.64
CA ASN A 6 -8.92 -24.24 2.84
C ASN A 6 -9.65 -24.47 4.19
N GLU A 7 -10.29 -25.63 4.34
CA GLU A 7 -11.05 -26.06 5.53
C GLU A 7 -10.25 -26.03 6.84
N ASN A 8 -8.94 -26.20 6.72
CA ASN A 8 -7.92 -26.21 7.75
C ASN A 8 -7.03 -24.95 7.65
N GLY A 9 -7.48 -23.82 8.19
CA GLY A 9 -6.80 -22.52 8.08
C GLY A 9 -5.32 -22.47 8.50
N TYR A 10 -4.79 -23.52 9.15
CA TYR A 10 -3.37 -23.64 9.44
C TYR A 10 -2.49 -23.72 8.18
N ILE A 11 -2.93 -24.28 7.05
CA ILE A 11 -2.07 -24.40 5.85
C ILE A 11 -1.64 -23.02 5.34
N PHE A 12 -2.59 -22.07 5.32
CA PHE A 12 -2.29 -20.70 4.91
C PHE A 12 -1.38 -20.00 5.93
N SER A 13 -1.68 -20.15 7.22
CA SER A 13 -0.85 -19.57 8.29
C SER A 13 0.57 -20.13 8.27
N ASP A 14 0.74 -21.43 8.09
CA ASP A 14 2.03 -22.12 7.97
C ASP A 14 2.79 -21.66 6.73
N TYR A 15 2.11 -21.48 5.60
CA TYR A 15 2.71 -20.93 4.40
C TYR A 15 3.25 -19.52 4.65
N ILE A 16 2.47 -18.65 5.30
CA ILE A 16 2.91 -17.29 5.63
C ILE A 16 4.09 -17.32 6.60
N LEU A 17 4.01 -18.14 7.64
CA LEU A 17 5.07 -18.30 8.64
C LEU A 17 6.39 -18.74 7.98
N LYS A 18 6.35 -19.81 7.17
CA LYS A 18 7.53 -20.38 6.50
C LYS A 18 8.09 -19.52 5.38
N SER A 19 7.23 -18.78 4.68
CA SER A 19 7.65 -18.01 3.49
C SER A 19 8.08 -16.59 3.84
N TYR A 20 7.55 -16.00 4.92
CA TYR A 20 7.72 -14.56 5.19
C TYR A 20 8.19 -14.19 6.61
N ILE A 21 8.13 -15.10 7.60
CA ILE A 21 8.35 -14.72 9.02
C ILE A 21 9.50 -15.50 9.65
N GLU A 22 9.62 -16.81 9.41
CA GLU A 22 10.65 -17.65 10.01
C GLU A 22 12.06 -17.25 9.59
N SER A 23 13.04 -17.57 10.44
CA SER A 23 14.45 -17.37 10.13
C SER A 23 14.84 -18.19 8.89
N GLY A 24 15.47 -17.56 7.90
CA GLY A 24 15.85 -18.21 6.64
C GLY A 24 14.70 -18.39 5.64
N CYS A 25 13.55 -17.74 5.86
CA CYS A 25 12.47 -17.76 4.88
C CYS A 25 12.85 -17.07 3.56
N LEU A 26 12.12 -17.39 2.48
CA LEU A 26 12.39 -16.88 1.14
C LEU A 26 12.22 -15.35 1.02
N PHE A 27 11.27 -14.79 1.77
CA PHE A 27 10.91 -13.38 1.71
C PHE A 27 10.91 -12.76 3.11
N PRO A 28 12.10 -12.54 3.70
CA PRO A 28 12.21 -12.11 5.09
C PRO A 28 11.57 -10.73 5.32
N PRO A 29 11.07 -10.45 6.54
CA PRO A 29 10.37 -9.20 6.86
C PRO A 29 11.12 -7.94 6.44
N GLU A 30 12.45 -7.94 6.48
CA GLU A 30 13.30 -6.82 6.08
C GLU A 30 13.10 -6.41 4.60
N LEU A 31 12.56 -7.28 3.75
CA LEU A 31 12.26 -6.96 2.34
C LEU A 31 10.93 -6.22 2.16
N TRP A 32 9.94 -6.48 3.01
CA TRP A 32 8.55 -6.03 2.79
C TRP A 32 7.94 -5.25 3.94
N ALA A 33 8.57 -5.27 5.12
CA ALA A 33 8.19 -4.52 6.29
C ALA A 33 9.25 -3.48 6.64
N SER A 34 8.80 -2.29 7.00
CA SER A 34 9.66 -1.25 7.57
C SER A 34 8.92 -0.55 8.70
N GLU A 35 9.67 0.18 9.52
CA GLU A 35 9.09 1.08 10.51
C GLU A 35 8.08 2.05 9.84
N PRO A 36 6.91 2.27 10.46
CA PRO A 36 5.93 3.21 9.94
C PRO A 36 6.50 4.62 9.85
N SER A 37 6.15 5.33 8.78
CA SER A 37 6.59 6.72 8.56
C SER A 37 5.48 7.53 7.90
N ILE A 38 5.55 8.86 8.05
CA ILE A 38 4.61 9.79 7.38
C ILE A 38 4.80 9.77 5.86
N SER A 39 5.98 9.39 5.38
CA SER A 39 6.24 9.26 3.95
C SER A 39 5.45 8.05 3.40
N PRO A 40 4.54 8.26 2.43
CA PRO A 40 3.83 7.16 1.79
C PRO A 40 4.84 6.28 1.03
N ARG A 41 5.10 5.09 1.55
CA ARG A 41 5.86 4.04 0.88
C ARG A 41 4.87 3.07 0.26
N THR A 42 4.46 3.32 -0.98
CA THR A 42 3.67 2.34 -1.72
C THR A 42 4.48 1.79 -2.88
N THR A 43 4.59 0.46 -2.94
CA THR A 43 5.09 -0.28 -4.11
C THR A 43 4.04 -0.36 -5.23
N ASN A 44 2.84 0.19 -5.01
CA ASN A 44 1.72 0.13 -5.96
C ASN A 44 1.75 1.20 -7.07
N GLY A 45 2.83 2.00 -7.17
CA GLY A 45 2.91 3.07 -8.16
C GLY A 45 2.74 2.56 -9.59
N ALA A 46 3.40 1.44 -9.91
CA ALA A 46 3.29 0.78 -11.21
C ALA A 46 1.87 0.24 -11.47
N GLU A 47 1.27 -0.44 -10.50
CA GLU A 47 -0.11 -0.96 -10.63
C GLU A 47 -1.12 0.17 -10.84
N SER A 48 -1.00 1.26 -10.07
CA SER A 48 -1.87 2.44 -10.20
C SER A 48 -1.72 3.09 -11.57
N PHE A 49 -0.47 3.24 -12.05
CA PHE A 49 -0.19 3.74 -13.39
C PHE A 49 -0.85 2.87 -14.46
N HIS A 50 -0.63 1.56 -14.42
CA HIS A 50 -1.21 0.63 -15.41
C HIS A 50 -2.73 0.61 -15.36
N LYS A 51 -3.34 0.66 -14.17
CA LYS A 51 -4.80 0.78 -14.03
C LYS A 51 -5.34 2.05 -14.67
N MET A 52 -4.69 3.19 -14.42
CA MET A 52 -5.07 4.49 -15.00
C MET A 52 -4.88 4.50 -16.52
N TYR A 53 -3.72 4.04 -17.00
CA TYR A 53 -3.38 3.98 -18.42
C TYR A 53 -4.32 3.05 -19.19
N ASN A 54 -4.50 1.82 -18.72
CA ASN A 54 -5.41 0.85 -19.36
C ASN A 54 -6.86 1.34 -19.33
N GLY A 55 -7.25 2.08 -18.29
CA GLY A 55 -8.58 2.68 -18.19
C GLY A 55 -8.91 3.72 -19.27
N GLN A 56 -7.91 4.23 -20.01
CA GLN A 56 -8.12 5.16 -21.14
C GLN A 56 -8.54 4.45 -22.43
N PHE A 57 -8.45 3.11 -22.49
CA PHE A 57 -8.74 2.34 -23.69
C PHE A 57 -9.97 1.46 -23.48
N HIS A 58 -10.92 1.54 -24.42
CA HIS A 58 -12.14 0.73 -24.43
C HIS A 58 -12.13 -0.37 -25.50
N SER A 59 -10.98 -0.55 -26.17
CA SER A 59 -10.75 -1.57 -27.21
C SER A 59 -9.46 -2.31 -26.89
N ALA A 60 -9.41 -3.61 -27.20
CA ALA A 60 -8.20 -4.42 -27.11
C ALA A 60 -7.11 -3.95 -28.09
N HIS A 61 -7.49 -3.25 -29.17
CA HIS A 61 -6.60 -2.74 -30.20
C HIS A 61 -6.88 -1.25 -30.45
N PRO A 62 -6.43 -0.35 -29.55
CA PRO A 62 -6.61 1.07 -29.73
C PRO A 62 -5.78 1.57 -30.93
N PRO A 63 -6.30 2.51 -31.74
CA PRO A 63 -5.51 3.14 -32.79
C PRO A 63 -4.25 3.80 -32.25
N THR A 64 -3.13 3.74 -32.99
CA THR A 64 -1.84 4.29 -32.55
C THR A 64 -1.91 5.78 -32.19
N HIS A 65 -2.68 6.58 -32.92
CA HIS A 65 -2.82 8.01 -32.63
C HIS A 65 -3.44 8.28 -31.25
N LEU A 66 -4.40 7.43 -30.83
CA LEU A 66 -5.04 7.52 -29.51
C LEU A 66 -4.05 7.12 -28.39
N VAL A 67 -3.24 6.09 -28.63
CA VAL A 67 -2.19 5.71 -27.68
C VAL A 67 -1.19 6.86 -27.48
N ILE A 68 -0.79 7.51 -28.57
CA ILE A 68 0.13 8.66 -28.52
C ILE A 68 -0.49 9.83 -27.75
N SER A 69 -1.77 10.16 -28.00
CA SER A 69 -2.43 11.27 -27.29
C SER A 69 -2.52 11.03 -25.78
N VAL A 70 -2.89 9.82 -25.36
CA VAL A 70 -2.93 9.43 -23.95
C VAL A 70 -1.54 9.56 -23.30
N LEU A 71 -0.49 9.10 -23.97
CA LEU A 71 0.88 9.23 -23.46
C LEU A 71 1.31 10.71 -23.32
N MET A 72 0.95 11.56 -24.27
CA MET A 72 1.22 13.00 -24.19
C MET A 72 0.50 13.66 -23.01
N GLU A 73 -0.76 13.30 -22.76
CA GLU A 73 -1.53 13.80 -21.61
C GLU A 73 -0.90 13.38 -20.27
N ILE A 74 -0.52 12.11 -20.15
CA ILE A 74 0.18 11.57 -18.99
C ILE A 74 1.51 12.30 -18.76
N GLN A 75 2.28 12.56 -19.82
CA GLN A 75 3.54 13.32 -19.73
C GLN A 75 3.27 14.76 -19.25
N ALA A 76 2.26 15.43 -19.80
CA ALA A 76 1.89 16.78 -19.40
C ALA A 76 1.41 16.87 -17.95
N GLU A 77 0.64 15.88 -17.47
CA GLU A 77 0.24 15.79 -16.06
C GLU A 77 1.43 15.50 -15.14
N THR A 78 2.31 14.59 -15.54
CA THR A 78 3.53 14.24 -14.78
C THR A 78 4.42 15.46 -14.64
N MET A 79 4.68 16.20 -15.72
CA MET A 79 5.47 17.43 -15.68
C MET A 79 4.83 18.50 -14.77
N ARG A 80 3.50 18.65 -14.81
CA ARG A 80 2.77 19.56 -13.90
C ARG A 80 2.97 19.17 -12.44
N LYS A 81 2.90 17.87 -12.11
CA LYS A 81 3.15 17.35 -10.75
C LYS A 81 4.60 17.56 -10.30
N ILE A 82 5.58 17.27 -11.16
CA ILE A 82 7.01 17.52 -10.87
C ILE A 82 7.24 19.01 -10.56
N ASN A 83 6.71 19.90 -11.40
CA ASN A 83 6.85 21.35 -11.20
C ASN A 83 6.14 21.85 -9.93
N SER A 84 4.98 21.28 -9.59
CA SER A 84 4.27 21.54 -8.34
C SER A 84 5.11 21.16 -7.12
N ILE A 85 5.76 19.99 -7.14
CA ILE A 85 6.67 19.53 -6.09
C ILE A 85 7.90 20.45 -5.99
N ALA A 86 8.52 20.78 -7.12
CA ALA A 86 9.69 21.66 -7.16
C ALA A 86 9.40 23.06 -6.58
N ARG A 87 8.15 23.53 -6.71
CA ARG A 87 7.68 24.80 -6.11
C ARG A 87 7.12 24.64 -4.70
N ASN A 88 7.14 23.43 -4.14
CA ASN A 88 6.53 23.08 -2.87
C ASN A 88 5.01 23.36 -2.78
N VAL A 89 4.33 23.35 -3.93
CA VAL A 89 2.87 23.55 -4.07
C VAL A 89 2.21 22.22 -4.38
N HIS A 90 2.36 21.23 -3.48
CA HIS A 90 1.78 19.91 -3.65
C HIS A 90 0.69 19.64 -2.61
N SER A 91 -0.27 18.78 -2.97
CA SER A 91 -1.35 18.39 -2.09
C SER A 91 -0.80 17.67 -0.86
N LYS A 92 -1.22 18.12 0.32
CA LYS A 92 -0.93 17.41 1.57
C LYS A 92 -1.72 16.11 1.61
N MET A 93 -1.21 15.14 2.36
CA MET A 93 -1.94 13.93 2.69
C MET A 93 -3.32 14.27 3.29
N GLY A 94 -4.34 13.51 2.88
CA GLY A 94 -5.69 13.66 3.44
C GLY A 94 -5.67 13.52 4.97
N SER A 95 -6.50 14.30 5.66
CA SER A 95 -6.52 14.36 7.13
C SER A 95 -6.78 13.00 7.79
N SER A 96 -7.65 12.17 7.17
CA SER A 96 -7.94 10.81 7.63
C SER A 96 -6.73 9.89 7.55
N ASP A 97 -5.98 9.94 6.45
CA ASP A 97 -4.78 9.13 6.28
C ASP A 97 -3.65 9.59 7.18
N LEU A 98 -3.47 10.91 7.32
CA LEU A 98 -2.49 11.49 8.23
C LEU A 98 -2.76 11.02 9.66
N LYS A 99 -4.01 11.13 10.14
CA LYS A 99 -4.41 10.69 11.47
C LYS A 99 -4.13 9.20 11.67
N ARG A 100 -4.48 8.37 10.68
CA ARG A 100 -4.24 6.92 10.71
C ARG A 100 -2.74 6.60 10.83
N ILE A 101 -1.89 7.23 10.02
CA ILE A 101 -0.44 7.01 10.06
C ILE A 101 0.17 7.50 11.37
N CYS A 102 -0.22 8.68 11.86
CA CYS A 102 0.24 9.20 13.15
C CYS A 102 -0.09 8.23 14.30
N ASN A 103 -1.31 7.70 14.34
CA ASN A 103 -1.69 6.70 15.35
C ASN A 103 -0.81 5.45 15.27
N VAL A 104 -0.54 4.94 14.07
CA VAL A 104 0.34 3.76 13.88
C VAL A 104 1.75 4.03 14.40
N ILE A 105 2.30 5.21 14.11
CA ILE A 105 3.63 5.63 14.59
C ILE A 105 3.64 5.69 16.13
N GLU A 106 2.61 6.28 16.75
CA GLU A 106 2.50 6.35 18.20
C GLU A 106 2.49 4.97 18.85
N HIS A 107 1.65 4.06 18.36
CA HIS A 107 1.59 2.68 18.84
C HIS A 107 2.91 1.93 18.63
N PHE A 108 3.60 2.16 17.51
CA PHE A 108 4.90 1.54 17.24
C PHE A 108 6.00 2.06 18.17
N ASN A 109 6.02 3.36 18.47
CA ASN A 109 6.93 3.95 19.45
C ASN A 109 6.69 3.39 20.85
N ASN A 110 5.42 3.26 21.25
CA ASN A 110 5.06 2.62 22.52
C ASN A 110 5.51 1.15 22.57
N PHE A 111 5.43 0.43 21.45
CA PHE A 111 5.96 -0.93 21.32
C PHE A 111 7.48 -0.97 21.47
N LYS A 112 8.24 -0.04 20.85
CA LYS A 112 9.70 0.01 21.00
C LYS A 112 10.14 0.11 22.47
N THR A 113 9.40 0.87 23.28
CA THR A 113 9.69 1.04 24.71
C THR A 113 9.36 -0.21 25.53
N HIS A 114 8.14 -0.75 25.38
CA HIS A 114 7.63 -1.81 26.26
C HIS A 114 7.89 -3.24 25.74
N LYS A 115 8.19 -3.38 24.45
CA LYS A 115 8.39 -4.64 23.70
C LYS A 115 7.27 -5.68 23.86
N ASN A 116 6.06 -5.25 24.21
CA ASN A 116 4.89 -6.14 24.33
C ASN A 116 4.16 -6.25 22.98
N ILE A 117 4.43 -7.35 22.25
CA ILE A 117 3.90 -7.58 20.92
C ILE A 117 2.38 -7.80 20.92
N ILE A 118 1.84 -8.52 21.90
CA ILE A 118 0.40 -8.82 21.97
C ILE A 118 -0.40 -7.53 22.19
N LYS A 119 0.06 -6.65 23.08
CA LYS A 119 -0.56 -5.34 23.31
C LYS A 119 -0.51 -4.48 22.04
N TYR A 120 0.63 -4.47 21.34
CA TYR A 120 0.79 -3.75 20.09
C TYR A 120 -0.18 -4.25 19.01
N LEU A 121 -0.17 -5.55 18.72
CA LEU A 121 -1.03 -6.17 17.71
C LEU A 121 -2.51 -5.96 18.01
N THR A 122 -2.91 -6.06 19.28
CA THR A 122 -4.29 -5.82 19.70
C THR A 122 -4.69 -4.36 19.43
N SER A 123 -3.83 -3.40 19.75
CA SER A 123 -4.11 -1.98 19.52
C SER A 123 -4.17 -1.59 18.03
N ILE A 124 -3.28 -2.16 17.21
CA ILE A 124 -3.23 -1.87 15.76
C ILE A 124 -4.37 -2.58 15.01
N GLY A 125 -4.70 -3.82 15.39
CA GLY A 125 -5.66 -4.65 14.66
C GLY A 125 -7.04 -4.00 14.50
N PHE A 126 -7.52 -3.27 15.50
CA PHE A 126 -8.79 -2.55 15.42
C PHE A 126 -8.80 -1.41 14.39
N MET A 127 -7.63 -0.86 14.03
CA MET A 127 -7.55 0.25 13.05
C MET A 127 -7.74 -0.19 11.60
N TYR A 128 -7.56 -1.49 11.31
CA TYR A 128 -7.56 -2.04 9.94
C TYR A 128 -8.71 -3.02 9.70
N GLN A 129 -9.79 -2.92 10.49
CA GLN A 129 -10.95 -3.78 10.31
C GLN A 129 -11.59 -3.57 8.93
N GLY A 130 -11.91 -4.68 8.27
CA GLY A 130 -12.57 -4.65 6.97
C GLY A 130 -13.98 -4.06 7.04
N LYS A 131 -14.34 -3.33 5.97
CA LYS A 131 -15.72 -3.11 5.49
C LYS A 131 -16.62 -4.33 5.76
N LYS A 132 -17.55 -4.31 6.73
CA LYS A 132 -18.66 -5.28 6.72
C LYS A 132 -19.50 -4.98 5.49
N LEU A 133 -19.40 -5.84 4.47
CA LEU A 133 -20.30 -5.80 3.32
C LEU A 133 -21.65 -6.33 3.81
N TYR A 134 -22.63 -5.44 3.84
CA TYR A 134 -24.04 -5.75 4.11
C TYR A 134 -24.65 -6.50 2.94
#